data_AF-A0A972H369-F1
#
_entry.id   AF-A0A972H369-F1
#
_cell.length_a   1.000
_cell.length_b   1.000
_cell.length_c   1.000
_cell.angle_alpha   90.00
_cell.angle_beta   90.00
_cell.angle_gamma   90.00
#
_symmetry.space_group_name_H-M   'P 1'
#
loop_
_entity.id
_entity.type
_entity.pdbx_description
1 polymer ?
#
loop_
_entity_poly.entity_id
_entity_poly.type
_entity_poly.pdbx_seq_one_letter_code
_entity_poly.pdbx_strand_id
1 'polypeptide(L)'
;MKKGFYYLLIASLLLTACQPSTFLISKGNRAYYFGRQSKSLKKILCDSGDFKKVLRNTRMPEHLKDDFYRYVCTDEASREKVVALYNFLTPDERKSLKRAFVKQGYAINYVPC
;
A
#
# COMPACT_ATOMS: atom_id res chain seq x y z
N MET A 1 -5.79 36.75 32.51
CA MET A 1 -5.27 35.39 32.28
C MET A 1 -6.06 34.64 31.18
N LYS A 2 -6.26 35.22 29.98
CA LYS A 2 -7.06 34.58 28.89
C LYS A 2 -6.37 34.55 27.52
N LYS A 3 -5.20 35.19 27.37
CA LYS A 3 -4.51 35.34 26.07
C LYS A 3 -3.48 34.22 25.78
N GLY A 4 -3.01 33.51 26.80
CA GLY A 4 -2.00 32.43 26.64
C GLY A 4 -2.57 31.09 26.19
N PHE A 5 -3.88 30.86 26.36
CA PHE A 5 -4.50 29.57 26.03
C PHE A 5 -4.74 29.38 24.52
N TYR A 6 -4.84 30.48 23.75
CA TYR A 6 -5.04 30.42 22.30
C TYR A 6 -3.76 30.07 21.52
N TYR A 7 -2.58 30.49 22.01
CA TYR A 7 -1.30 30.20 21.33
C TYR A 7 -0.87 28.73 21.47
N LEU A 8 -1.30 28.06 22.54
CA LEU A 8 -1.00 26.63 22.78
C LEU A 8 -1.87 25.69 21.93
N LEU A 9 -3.01 26.16 21.41
CA LEU A 9 -3.95 25.37 20.62
C LEU A 9 -3.66 25.41 19.11
N ILE A 10 -2.89 26.40 18.62
CA ILE A 10 -2.54 26.54 17.20
C ILE A 10 -1.26 25.77 16.85
N ALA A 11 -0.37 25.53 17.82
CA ALA A 11 0.88 24.80 17.59
C ALA A 11 0.70 23.28 17.32
N SER A 12 -0.45 22.71 17.67
CA SER A 12 -0.75 21.29 17.48
C SER A 12 -1.32 20.91 16.12
N LEU A 13 -1.66 21.89 15.25
CA LEU A 13 -2.20 21.62 13.90
C LEU A 13 -1.12 21.43 12.81
N LEU A 14 0.17 21.66 13.11
CA LEU A 14 1.26 21.50 12.13
C LEU A 14 1.83 20.07 12.04
N LEU A 15 1.30 19.13 12.83
CA LEU A 15 1.65 17.71 12.77
C LEU A 15 0.61 16.90 11.96
N THR A 16 0.12 17.43 10.83
CA THR A 16 -0.43 16.57 9.78
C THR A 16 0.74 15.81 9.16
N ALA A 17 1.28 14.87 9.93
CA ALA A 17 2.42 14.06 9.59
C ALA A 17 2.07 13.25 8.35
N CYS A 18 3.00 13.24 7.39
CA CYS A 18 3.04 12.26 6.32
C CYS A 18 2.68 10.87 6.89
N GLN A 19 1.58 10.29 6.40
CA GLN A 19 1.24 8.93 6.77
C GLN A 19 2.08 7.96 5.96
N PRO A 20 2.68 6.93 6.60
CA PRO A 20 3.38 5.88 5.90
C PRO A 20 2.52 5.31 4.77
N SER A 21 3.11 5.19 3.60
CA SER A 21 2.46 4.70 2.40
C SER A 21 3.33 3.67 1.68
N THR A 22 2.73 2.91 0.78
CA THR A 22 3.43 1.90 -0.02
C THR A 22 4.02 2.54 -1.27
N PHE A 23 3.45 2.23 -2.44
CA PHE A 23 3.79 2.79 -3.74
C PHE A 23 2.53 2.84 -4.60
N LEU A 24 2.53 3.68 -5.63
CA LEU A 24 1.45 3.74 -6.59
C LEU A 24 1.62 2.65 -7.64
N ILE A 25 0.55 1.91 -7.90
CA ILE A 25 0.39 1.01 -9.04
C ILE A 25 -0.59 1.62 -10.02
N SER A 26 -0.25 1.59 -11.31
CA SER A 26 -1.15 2.05 -12.37
C SER A 26 -1.26 1.05 -13.51
N LYS A 27 -2.48 0.86 -14.01
CA LYS A 27 -2.80 -0.01 -15.15
C LYS A 27 -3.92 0.63 -15.96
N GLY A 28 -3.65 0.93 -17.23
CA GLY A 28 -4.49 1.83 -18.03
C GLY A 28 -4.55 3.23 -17.40
N ASN A 29 -5.72 3.88 -17.44
CA ASN A 29 -5.91 5.25 -16.95
C ASN A 29 -6.22 5.34 -15.44
N ARG A 30 -5.82 4.35 -14.65
CA ARG A 30 -6.13 4.27 -13.22
C ARG A 30 -4.87 4.04 -12.41
N ALA A 31 -4.71 4.80 -11.33
CA ALA A 31 -3.61 4.68 -10.38
C ALA A 31 -4.13 4.57 -8.95
N TYR A 32 -3.50 3.74 -8.14
CA TYR A 32 -3.86 3.51 -6.74
C TYR A 32 -2.62 3.30 -5.88
N TYR A 33 -2.66 3.76 -4.64
CA TYR A 33 -1.70 3.28 -3.65
C TYR A 33 -1.96 1.80 -3.40
N PHE A 34 -0.90 1.00 -3.41
CA PHE A 34 -0.99 -0.43 -3.12
C PHE A 34 -1.51 -0.64 -1.69
N GLY A 35 -2.59 -1.40 -1.54
CA GLY A 35 -3.32 -1.58 -0.28
C GLY A 35 -4.46 -0.59 -0.04
N ARG A 36 -4.74 0.35 -0.97
CA ARG A 36 -5.95 1.19 -0.87
C ARG A 36 -7.21 0.33 -0.93
N GLN A 37 -8.08 0.46 0.07
CA GLN A 37 -9.41 -0.15 0.02
C GLN A 37 -10.28 0.57 -1.02
N SER A 38 -10.49 -0.06 -2.16
CA SER A 38 -11.34 0.46 -3.23
C SER A 38 -11.91 -0.69 -4.04
N LYS A 39 -13.22 -0.63 -4.35
CA LYS A 39 -13.89 -1.64 -5.18
C LYS A 39 -13.24 -1.79 -6.54
N SER A 40 -12.81 -0.69 -7.16
CA SER A 40 -12.14 -0.73 -8.46
C SER A 40 -10.74 -1.33 -8.39
N LEU A 41 -9.99 -1.09 -7.31
CA LEU A 41 -8.70 -1.73 -7.10
C LEU A 41 -8.86 -3.23 -6.84
N LYS A 42 -9.82 -3.62 -5.98
CA LYS A 42 -10.15 -5.04 -5.73
C LYS A 42 -10.50 -5.76 -7.03
N LYS A 43 -11.31 -5.16 -7.91
CA LYS A 43 -11.62 -5.74 -9.22
C LYS A 43 -10.39 -5.95 -10.11
N ILE A 44 -9.48 -4.97 -10.14
CA ILE A 44 -8.28 -5.02 -11.00
C ILE A 44 -7.24 -6.01 -10.46
N LEU A 45 -7.10 -6.12 -9.14
CA LEU A 45 -6.10 -6.99 -8.51
C LEU A 45 -6.61 -8.39 -8.21
N CYS A 46 -7.79 -8.50 -7.61
CA CYS A 46 -8.29 -9.72 -6.99
C CYS A 46 -9.21 -10.47 -7.94
N ASP A 47 -10.26 -9.83 -8.46
CA ASP A 47 -11.25 -10.49 -9.32
C ASP A 47 -10.63 -10.94 -10.66
N SER A 48 -9.62 -10.21 -11.14
CA SER A 48 -8.84 -10.58 -12.33
C SER A 48 -7.83 -11.72 -12.09
N GLY A 49 -7.53 -12.03 -10.84
CA GLY A 49 -6.46 -12.94 -10.42
C GLY A 49 -5.04 -12.40 -10.60
N ASP A 50 -4.86 -11.14 -11.01
CA ASP A 50 -3.54 -10.53 -11.22
C ASP A 50 -2.68 -10.58 -9.95
N PHE A 51 -3.26 -10.31 -8.79
CA PHE A 51 -2.49 -10.23 -7.56
C PHE A 51 -1.93 -11.59 -7.13
N LYS A 52 -2.65 -12.69 -7.37
CA LYS A 52 -2.09 -14.04 -7.19
C LYS A 52 -0.88 -14.28 -8.09
N LYS A 53 -0.92 -13.78 -9.34
CA LYS A 53 0.22 -13.88 -10.27
C LYS A 53 1.39 -13.00 -9.81
N VAL A 54 1.13 -11.81 -9.27
CA VAL A 54 2.16 -10.94 -8.67
C VAL A 54 2.84 -11.67 -7.51
N LEU A 55 2.06 -12.16 -6.54
CA LEU A 55 2.59 -12.84 -5.36
C LEU A 55 3.40 -14.09 -5.72
N ARG A 56 2.90 -14.93 -6.63
CA ARG A 56 3.63 -16.10 -7.15
C ARG A 56 4.99 -15.75 -7.75
N ASN A 57 5.10 -14.60 -8.40
CA ASN A 57 6.33 -14.14 -9.05
C ASN A 57 7.25 -13.32 -8.13
N THR A 58 6.90 -13.19 -6.84
CA THR A 58 7.69 -12.45 -5.88
C THR A 58 8.60 -13.39 -5.08
N ARG A 59 9.86 -12.99 -4.90
CA ARG A 59 10.80 -13.64 -3.98
C ARG A 59 10.53 -13.15 -2.56
N MET A 60 9.53 -13.76 -1.92
CA MET A 60 9.22 -13.56 -0.50
C MET A 60 8.71 -14.90 0.09
N PRO A 61 8.82 -15.10 1.41
CA PRO A 61 8.21 -16.24 2.10
C PRO A 61 6.71 -16.37 1.85
N GLU A 62 6.20 -17.61 1.85
CA GLU A 62 4.80 -17.88 1.50
C GLU A 62 3.81 -17.25 2.49
N HIS A 63 4.13 -17.27 3.79
CA HIS A 63 3.29 -16.63 4.81
C HIS A 63 3.07 -15.13 4.56
N LEU A 64 4.08 -14.41 4.05
CA LEU A 64 3.92 -13.00 3.68
C LEU A 64 3.03 -12.82 2.45
N LYS A 65 3.09 -13.75 1.49
CA LYS A 65 2.20 -13.71 0.32
C LYS A 65 0.75 -13.94 0.74
N ASP A 66 0.52 -14.91 1.60
CA ASP A 66 -0.82 -15.21 2.14
C ASP A 66 -1.37 -14.02 2.90
N ASP A 67 -0.55 -13.37 3.74
CA ASP A 67 -0.93 -12.16 4.46
C ASP A 67 -1.24 -10.99 3.53
N PHE A 68 -0.41 -10.76 2.51
CA PHE A 68 -0.72 -9.75 1.50
C PHE A 68 -2.05 -10.05 0.79
N TYR A 69 -2.28 -11.30 0.39
CA TYR A 69 -3.52 -11.69 -0.26
C TYR A 69 -4.73 -11.47 0.66
N ARG A 70 -4.63 -11.90 1.92
CA ARG A 70 -5.64 -11.70 2.95
C ARG A 70 -5.97 -10.22 3.11
N TYR A 71 -4.98 -9.37 3.31
CA TYR A 71 -5.21 -7.94 3.57
C TYR A 71 -5.47 -7.07 2.33
N VAL A 72 -5.45 -7.64 1.13
CA VAL A 72 -5.81 -6.93 -0.12
C VAL A 72 -7.12 -7.45 -0.73
N CYS A 73 -7.37 -8.77 -0.68
CA CYS A 73 -8.39 -9.41 -1.51
C CYS A 73 -9.54 -10.08 -0.76
N THR A 74 -9.42 -10.31 0.55
CA THR A 74 -10.51 -10.92 1.34
C THR A 74 -11.32 -9.86 2.07
N ASP A 75 -12.25 -10.29 2.92
CA ASP A 75 -13.03 -9.40 3.77
C ASP A 75 -12.21 -8.83 4.94
N GLU A 76 -10.99 -9.32 5.14
CA GLU A 76 -10.01 -8.78 6.08
C GLU A 76 -9.14 -7.66 5.48
N ALA A 77 -9.50 -7.15 4.29
CA ALA A 77 -8.71 -6.13 3.62
C ALA A 77 -8.47 -4.91 4.52
N SER A 78 -7.21 -4.45 4.64
CA SER A 78 -6.84 -3.31 5.49
C SER A 78 -5.62 -2.61 4.93
N ARG A 79 -5.72 -1.29 4.73
CA ARG A 79 -4.62 -0.45 4.26
C ARG A 79 -3.47 -0.47 5.26
N GLU A 80 -3.79 -0.33 6.54
CA GLU A 80 -2.84 -0.24 7.64
C GLU A 80 -2.00 -1.51 7.73
N LYS A 81 -2.64 -2.68 7.62
CA LYS A 81 -1.94 -3.96 7.63
C LYS A 81 -1.05 -4.14 6.39
N VAL A 82 -1.51 -3.73 5.20
CA VAL A 82 -0.67 -3.79 3.98
C VAL A 82 0.55 -2.87 4.08
N VAL A 83 0.38 -1.66 4.61
CA VAL A 83 1.48 -0.72 4.86
C VAL A 83 2.46 -1.31 5.88
N ALA A 84 1.96 -1.89 6.97
CA ALA A 84 2.80 -2.53 7.99
C ALA A 84 3.61 -3.69 7.37
N LEU A 85 2.98 -4.62 6.66
CA LEU A 85 3.68 -5.72 5.97
C LEU A 85 4.73 -5.20 5.00
N TYR A 86 4.38 -4.23 4.17
CA TYR A 86 5.32 -3.64 3.22
C TYR A 86 6.52 -3.01 3.94
N ASN A 87 6.31 -2.43 5.13
CA ASN A 87 7.38 -1.87 5.94
C ASN A 87 8.25 -2.94 6.61
N PHE A 88 7.72 -4.13 6.90
CA PHE A 88 8.50 -5.26 7.40
C PHE A 88 9.32 -5.98 6.32
N LEU A 89 8.95 -5.84 5.04
CA LEU A 89 9.72 -6.43 3.95
C LEU A 89 11.15 -5.89 3.92
N THR A 90 12.10 -6.82 3.69
CA THR A 90 13.48 -6.48 3.34
C THR A 90 13.53 -5.68 2.03
N PRO A 91 14.62 -4.93 1.79
CA PRO A 91 14.78 -4.18 0.53
C PRO A 91 14.63 -5.06 -0.73
N ASP A 92 15.14 -6.29 -0.70
CA ASP A 92 15.07 -7.22 -1.83
C ASP A 92 13.65 -7.75 -2.07
N GLU A 93 12.90 -8.05 -1.01
CA GLU A 93 11.49 -8.43 -1.11
C GLU A 93 10.64 -7.28 -1.67
N ARG A 94 10.84 -6.04 -1.19
CA ARG A 94 10.16 -4.85 -1.73
C ARG A 94 10.46 -4.66 -3.21
N LYS A 95 11.73 -4.80 -3.59
CA LYS A 95 12.18 -4.72 -4.98
C LYS A 95 11.56 -5.83 -5.83
N SER A 96 11.51 -7.06 -5.30
CA SER A 96 10.90 -8.19 -5.98
C SER A 96 9.39 -8.00 -6.18
N LEU A 97 8.68 -7.49 -5.17
CA LEU A 97 7.24 -7.21 -5.24
C LEU A 97 6.93 -6.19 -6.34
N LYS A 98 7.66 -5.06 -6.35
CA LYS A 98 7.52 -4.02 -7.38
C LYS A 98 7.78 -4.59 -8.79
N ARG A 99 8.84 -5.40 -8.96
CA ARG A 99 9.14 -6.06 -10.25
C ARG A 99 8.05 -7.04 -10.67
N ALA A 100 7.43 -7.75 -9.73
CA ALA A 100 6.34 -8.67 -10.03
C ALA A 100 5.09 -7.93 -10.53
N PHE A 101 4.77 -6.76 -9.98
CA PHE A 101 3.74 -5.88 -10.53
C PHE A 101 4.07 -5.42 -11.96
N VAL A 102 5.31 -5.00 -12.22
CA VAL A 102 5.75 -4.62 -13.58
C VAL A 102 5.57 -5.77 -14.57
N LYS A 103 5.93 -7.00 -14.18
CA LYS A 103 5.71 -8.21 -15.00
C LYS A 103 4.23 -8.49 -15.33
N GLN A 104 3.29 -7.98 -14.53
CA GLN A 104 1.85 -8.11 -14.77
C GLN A 104 1.25 -6.87 -15.48
N GLY A 105 2.10 -6.01 -16.05
CA GLY A 105 1.70 -4.86 -16.85
C GLY A 105 1.30 -3.62 -16.05
N TYR A 106 1.74 -3.51 -14.79
CA TYR A 106 1.54 -2.31 -13.98
C TYR A 106 2.76 -1.39 -14.07
N ALA A 107 2.54 -0.09 -14.21
CA ALA A 107 3.59 0.88 -13.92
C ALA A 107 3.65 1.15 -12.41
N ILE A 108 4.86 1.33 -11.89
CA ILE A 108 5.12 1.63 -10.48
C ILE A 108 5.61 3.06 -10.38
N ASN A 109 4.93 3.87 -9.58
CA ASN A 109 5.41 5.19 -9.21
C ASN A 109 5.63 5.22 -7.69
N TYR A 110 6.81 5.67 -7.28
CA TYR A 110 7.07 5.87 -5.86
C TYR A 110 6.85 7.35 -5.55
N VAL A 111 5.72 7.63 -4.90
CA VAL A 111 5.39 8.96 -4.38
C VAL A 111 5.35 8.82 -2.86
N PRO A 112 6.50 8.93 -2.18
CA PRO A 112 6.49 9.02 -0.74
C PRO A 112 5.68 10.26 -0.37
N CYS A 113 4.86 10.13 0.67
CA CYS A 113 4.33 11.28 1.37
C CYS A 113 5.46 11.82 2.27
#